data_AF-A0A958LL88-F1
#
_entry.id   AF-A0A958LL88-F1
#
_cell.length_a   1.000
_cell.length_b   1.000
_cell.length_c   1.000
_cell.angle_alpha   90.00
_cell.angle_beta   90.00
_cell.angle_gamma   90.00
#
_symmetry.space_group_name_H-M   'P 1'
#
loop_
_entity.id
_entity.type
_entity.pdbx_description
1 polymer ?
#
loop_
_entity_poly.entity_id
_entity_poly.type
_entity_poly.pdbx_seq_one_letter_code
_entity_poly.pdbx_strand_id
1 'polypeptide(L)'
;MRLSEKNHPSLVLSGGGIKAAAFHIGVCLALREKGFSFSGGFRRADSPETHDPSPLNFRTYVGSSAGSVISTLLAAGYDVDAIIHAFTQGSILPSTI
;
A
#
# COMPACT_ATOMS: atom_id res chain seq x y z
N MET A 1 -5.53 21.16 13.71
CA MET A 1 -5.00 20.90 12.35
C MET A 1 -5.76 19.72 11.77
N ARG A 2 -6.46 19.88 10.64
CA ARG A 2 -7.17 18.75 9.99
C ARG A 2 -6.27 18.15 8.92
N LEU A 3 -6.18 16.81 8.87
CA LEU A 3 -5.29 16.13 7.92
C LEU A 3 -5.71 16.37 6.45
N SER A 4 -7.02 16.55 6.24
CA SER A 4 -7.61 16.88 4.94
C SER A 4 -7.17 18.23 4.36
N GLU A 5 -6.56 19.10 5.18
CA GLU A 5 -6.09 20.43 4.78
C GLU A 5 -4.59 20.41 4.41
N LYS A 6 -3.91 19.26 4.52
CA LYS A 6 -2.48 19.12 4.21
C LYS A 6 -2.29 18.64 2.77
N ASN A 7 -1.33 19.25 2.07
CA ASN A 7 -0.97 18.86 0.71
C ASN A 7 -0.31 17.47 0.71
N HIS A 8 -0.99 16.50 0.11
CA HIS A 8 -0.46 15.21 -0.37
C HIS A 8 0.32 14.36 0.66
N PRO A 9 -0.35 13.50 1.43
CA PRO A 9 0.33 12.59 2.35
C PRO A 9 1.24 11.60 1.60
N SER A 10 2.39 11.28 2.20
CA SER A 10 3.33 10.26 1.70
C SER A 10 3.36 9.08 2.67
N LEU A 11 3.47 7.87 2.13
CA LEU A 11 3.53 6.64 2.93
C LEU A 11 4.99 6.19 3.09
N VAL A 12 5.47 6.07 4.33
CA VAL A 12 6.83 5.64 4.64
C VAL A 12 6.79 4.35 5.45
N LEU A 13 7.36 3.27 4.91
CA LEU A 13 7.36 1.93 5.50
C LEU A 13 8.79 1.47 5.79
N SER A 14 9.13 1.30 7.07
CA SER A 14 10.47 0.87 7.49
C SER A 14 10.76 -0.61 7.21
N GLY A 15 12.03 -1.01 7.32
CA GLY A 15 12.42 -2.42 7.33
C GLY A 15 12.10 -3.13 8.65
N GLY A 16 12.30 -4.46 8.68
CA GLY A 16 12.09 -5.28 9.89
C GLY A 16 11.72 -6.74 9.63
N GLY A 17 11.99 -7.26 8.43
CA GLY A 17 11.69 -8.65 8.05
C GLY A 17 10.20 -8.95 7.91
N ILE A 18 9.86 -10.25 7.94
CA ILE A 18 8.51 -10.75 7.63
C ILE A 18 7.43 -10.17 8.56
N LYS A 19 7.74 -9.97 9.85
CA LYS A 19 6.80 -9.39 10.82
C LYS A 19 6.48 -7.93 10.50
N ALA A 20 7.48 -7.16 10.04
CA ALA A 20 7.25 -5.79 9.62
C ALA A 20 6.40 -5.72 8.35
N ALA A 21 6.59 -6.64 7.40
CA ALA A 21 5.73 -6.72 6.22
C ALA A 21 4.25 -6.96 6.61
N ALA A 22 3.99 -7.95 7.48
CA ALA A 22 2.65 -8.22 8.01
C ALA A 22 2.04 -7.01 8.73
N PHE A 23 2.84 -6.34 9.57
CA PHE A 23 2.42 -5.12 10.27
C PHE A 23 2.07 -4.00 9.29
N HIS A 24 2.91 -3.72 8.30
CA HIS A 24 2.68 -2.67 7.30
C HIS A 24 1.43 -2.93 6.47
N ILE A 25 1.17 -4.20 6.10
CA ILE A 25 -0.08 -4.59 5.42
C ILE A 25 -1.29 -4.29 6.29
N GLY A 26 -1.26 -4.66 7.59
CA GLY A 26 -2.34 -4.35 8.53
C GLY A 26 -2.57 -2.85 8.71
N VAL A 27 -1.50 -2.05 8.75
CA VAL A 27 -1.60 -0.58 8.77
C VAL A 27 -2.25 -0.04 7.49
N CYS A 28 -1.90 -0.58 6.31
CA CYS A 28 -2.52 -0.16 5.05
C CYS A 28 -4.03 -0.48 5.02
N LEU A 29 -4.42 -1.64 5.56
CA LEU A 29 -5.83 -2.01 5.71
C LEU A 29 -6.58 -1.03 6.62
N ALA A 30 -6.02 -0.71 7.79
CA ALA A 30 -6.62 0.24 8.72
C ALA A 30 -6.71 1.66 8.13
N LEU A 31 -5.70 2.11 7.38
CA LEU A 31 -5.72 3.39 6.68
C LEU A 31 -6.84 3.43 5.62
N ARG A 32 -7.01 2.34 4.85
CA ARG A 32 -8.12 2.21 3.90
C ARG A 32 -9.48 2.35 4.58
N GLU A 33 -9.68 1.67 5.72
CA GLU A 33 -10.91 1.79 6.53
C GLU A 33 -11.13 3.21 7.08
N LYS A 34 -10.07 4.01 7.22
CA LYS A 34 -10.14 5.43 7.59
C LYS A 34 -10.30 6.38 6.40
N GLY A 35 -10.52 5.85 5.19
CA GLY A 35 -10.78 6.64 3.99
C GLY A 35 -9.52 7.10 3.24
N PHE A 36 -8.35 6.54 3.55
CA PHE A 36 -7.17 6.75 2.72
C PHE A 36 -7.24 5.89 1.46
N SER A 37 -6.76 6.43 0.35
CA SER A 37 -6.61 5.70 -0.92
C SER A 37 -5.14 5.60 -1.33
N PHE A 38 -4.81 4.56 -2.08
CA PHE A 38 -3.45 4.28 -2.55
C PHE A 38 -3.44 4.34 -4.09
N SER A 39 -2.76 5.34 -4.65
CA SER A 39 -2.63 5.50 -6.10
C SER A 39 -1.38 4.80 -6.63
N GLY A 40 -1.55 3.91 -7.60
CA GLY A 40 -0.43 3.25 -8.28
C GLY A 40 -0.84 2.66 -9.63
N GLY A 41 0.12 2.00 -10.29
CA GLY A 41 -0.09 1.30 -11.56
C GLY A 41 0.34 2.09 -12.79
N PHE A 42 0.39 1.39 -13.92
CA PHE A 42 0.70 2.02 -15.21
C PHE A 42 -0.48 2.88 -15.67
N ARG A 43 -0.23 4.19 -15.81
CA ARG A 43 -1.16 5.09 -16.51
C ARG A 43 -1.30 4.62 -17.96
N ARG A 44 -2.52 4.27 -18.38
CA ARG A 44 -2.84 4.32 -19.82
C ARG A 44 -2.86 5.79 -20.21
N ALA A 45 -2.21 6.13 -21.33
CA ALA A 45 -2.11 7.49 -21.83
C ALA A 45 -3.49 8.17 -22.01
N ASP A 46 -4.55 7.37 -22.14
CA ASP A 46 -5.90 7.80 -22.51
C ASP A 46 -6.89 7.83 -21.33
N SER A 47 -6.46 7.46 -20.11
CA SER A 47 -7.35 7.54 -18.95
C SER A 47 -7.40 8.98 -18.44
N PRO A 48 -8.56 9.67 -18.53
CA PRO A 48 -8.71 11.01 -17.98
C PRO A 48 -8.36 10.93 -16.51
N GLU A 49 -7.56 11.87 -16.04
CA GLU A 49 -6.90 11.76 -14.76
C GLU A 49 -7.90 11.39 -13.67
N THR A 50 -7.80 10.19 -13.12
CA THR A 50 -8.23 9.96 -11.75
C THR A 50 -7.17 10.61 -10.86
N HIS A 51 -7.01 11.93 -10.99
CA HIS A 51 -6.76 12.73 -9.81
C HIS A 51 -7.99 12.52 -8.97
N ASP A 52 -8.05 11.42 -8.22
CA ASP A 52 -8.90 11.36 -7.06
C ASP A 52 -8.46 12.56 -6.22
N PRO A 53 -9.28 13.62 -6.14
CA PRO A 53 -8.91 14.84 -5.44
C PRO A 53 -8.97 14.60 -3.92
N SER A 54 -9.19 13.35 -3.49
CA SER A 54 -9.16 12.96 -2.10
C SER A 54 -7.86 13.45 -1.44
N PRO A 55 -7.97 14.32 -0.42
CA PRO A 55 -6.79 14.82 0.30
C PRO A 55 -6.08 13.71 1.08
N LEU A 56 -6.70 12.52 1.21
CA LEU A 56 -6.16 11.35 1.89
C LEU A 56 -5.61 10.31 0.90
N ASN A 57 -5.20 10.74 -0.28
CA ASN A 57 -4.60 9.88 -1.30
C ASN A 57 -3.07 9.83 -1.18
N PHE A 58 -2.51 8.63 -0.99
CA PHE A 58 -1.08 8.40 -1.08
C PHE A 58 -0.66 8.20 -2.54
N ARG A 59 0.35 8.96 -2.98
CA ARG A 59 0.99 8.83 -4.30
C ARG A 59 2.49 8.56 -4.23
N THR A 60 3.09 9.01 -3.13
CA THR A 60 4.51 8.83 -2.85
C THR A 60 4.65 7.73 -1.83
N TYR A 61 5.42 6.72 -2.21
CA TYR A 61 5.74 5.57 -1.37
C TYR A 61 7.24 5.52 -1.15
N VAL A 62 7.65 5.42 0.11
CA VAL A 62 9.03 5.23 0.50
C VAL A 62 9.10 3.98 1.34
N GLY A 63 9.98 3.05 0.97
CA GLY A 63 10.11 1.79 1.68
C GLY A 63 11.54 1.30 1.76
N SER A 64 11.86 0.52 2.79
CA SER A 64 13.14 -0.19 2.94
C SER A 64 12.91 -1.64 3.33
N SER A 65 13.65 -2.59 2.73
CA SER A 65 13.55 -4.04 3.00
C SER A 65 12.10 -4.55 2.94
N ALA A 66 11.52 -5.02 4.05
CA ALA A 66 10.12 -5.43 4.13
C ALA A 66 9.16 -4.32 3.68
N GLY A 67 9.41 -3.07 4.06
CA GLY A 67 8.62 -1.92 3.64
C GLY A 67 8.75 -1.63 2.15
N SER A 68 9.92 -1.82 1.51
CA SER A 68 10.08 -1.58 0.07
C SER A 68 9.27 -2.55 -0.78
N VAL A 69 9.10 -3.79 -0.32
CA VAL A 69 8.23 -4.77 -1.00
C VAL A 69 6.78 -4.25 -1.03
N ILE A 70 6.23 -3.86 0.13
CA ILE A 70 4.86 -3.37 0.23
C ILE A 70 4.69 -2.05 -0.54
N SER A 71 5.61 -1.09 -0.39
CA SER A 71 5.62 0.16 -1.14
C SER A 71 5.62 -0.07 -2.65
N THR A 72 6.40 -1.04 -3.14
CA THR A 72 6.47 -1.36 -4.57
C THR A 72 5.15 -1.94 -5.08
N LEU A 73 4.52 -2.85 -4.33
CA LEU A 73 3.23 -3.43 -4.71
C LEU A 73 2.13 -2.37 -4.77
N LEU A 74 2.06 -1.48 -3.78
CA LEU A 74 1.11 -0.36 -3.77
C LEU A 74 1.36 0.60 -4.94
N ALA A 75 2.63 0.97 -5.18
CA ALA A 75 3.00 1.84 -6.29
C ALA A 75 2.73 1.19 -7.66
N ALA A 76 2.80 -0.15 -7.75
CA ALA A 76 2.41 -0.91 -8.94
C ALA A 76 0.88 -1.04 -9.12
N GLY A 77 0.08 -0.52 -8.18
CA GLY A 77 -1.38 -0.48 -8.27
C GLY A 77 -2.08 -1.73 -7.77
N TYR A 78 -1.40 -2.61 -7.02
CA TYR A 78 -2.06 -3.73 -6.37
C TYR A 78 -2.88 -3.25 -5.17
N ASP A 79 -4.12 -3.72 -5.08
CA ASP A 79 -4.98 -3.43 -3.93
C ASP A 79 -4.48 -4.14 -2.67
N VAL A 80 -4.78 -3.57 -1.50
CA VAL A 80 -4.38 -4.08 -0.18
C VAL A 80 -4.86 -5.52 0.01
N ASP A 81 -6.06 -5.88 -0.45
CA ASP A 81 -6.57 -7.25 -0.34
C ASP A 81 -5.77 -8.24 -1.20
N ALA A 82 -5.33 -7.83 -2.38
CA ALA A 82 -4.46 -8.66 -3.23
C ALA A 82 -3.09 -8.89 -2.56
N ILE A 83 -2.56 -7.86 -1.89
CA ILE A 83 -1.31 -7.95 -1.12
C ILE A 83 -1.48 -8.87 0.10
N ILE A 84 -2.59 -8.76 0.84
CA ILE A 84 -2.92 -9.66 1.97
C ILE A 84 -2.99 -11.11 1.46
N HIS A 85 -3.70 -11.34 0.36
CA HIS A 85 -3.82 -12.67 -0.22
C HIS A 85 -2.45 -13.24 -0.62
N ALA A 86 -1.64 -12.49 -1.36
CA ALA A 86 -0.30 -12.92 -1.76
C ALA A 86 0.60 -13.23 -0.55
N PHE A 87 0.55 -12.39 0.49
CA PHE A 87 1.35 -12.56 1.69
C PHE A 87 0.94 -13.80 2.51
N THR A 88 -0.38 -14.04 2.62
CA THR A 88 -0.91 -15.18 3.38
C THR A 88 -0.68 -16.52 2.68
N GLN A 89 -0.81 -16.58 1.36
CA GLN A 89 -0.48 -17.76 0.55
C GLN A 89 0.99 -18.16 0.66
N GLY A 90 1.90 -17.20 0.82
CA GLY A 90 3.31 -17.49 1.09
C GLY A 90 3.63 -17.92 2.53
N SER A 91 2.67 -17.79 3.46
CA SER A 91 2.90 -17.93 4.91
C SER A 91 2.33 -19.21 5.56
N ILE A 92 1.54 -20.01 4.83
CA ILE A 92 0.88 -21.25 5.31
C ILE A 92 0.74 -22.18 4.06
N LEU A 93 1.28 -23.41 3.88
CA LEU A 93 1.68 -24.56 4.74
C LEU A 93 2.89 -25.34 4.15
N PRO A 94 3.55 -26.21 4.97
CA PRO A 94 4.41 -27.30 4.51
C PRO A 94 3.72 -28.16 3.45
N SER A 95 4.49 -28.58 2.44
CA SER A 95 4.11 -29.59 1.46
C SER A 95 3.42 -30.76 2.15
N THR A 96 2.15 -30.99 1.83
CA THR A 96 1.49 -32.26 2.12
C THR A 96 2.29 -33.35 1.43
N ILE A 97 2.95 -34.19 2.23
CA ILE A 97 3.49 -35.50 1.86
C ILE A 97 2.37 -36.51 2.06
#